data_AF-A0A6J1RDY9-F1
#
_entry.id   AF-A0A6J1RDY9-F1
#
_cell.length_a   1.000
_cell.length_b   1.000
_cell.length_c   1.000
_cell.angle_alpha   90.00
_cell.angle_beta   90.00
_cell.angle_gamma   90.00
#
_symmetry.space_group_name_H-M   'P 1'
#
loop_
_entity.id
_entity.type
_entity.pdbx_description
1 polymer ?
#
loop_
_entity_poly.entity_id
_entity_poly.type
_entity_poly.pdbx_seq_one_letter_code
_entity_poly.pdbx_strand_id
1 'polypeptide(L)'
;MKRLKAIIEDVIVQSDKIQPIIVNFQNGELKDEEVKEMSCGLFHDQKDDKTVLALSNGHIVYKGYRPDCEKESTRTMLVLHNKRTGKVRLLEAERWQVTPVLEKPGVDDSKDNVEEKIFILNKQFGSKRVKRRTEQFEKLKVNVDSIKEQLEKTVSNVEIDRLDLSTELQAEDCMSSGILPPCNRNASNVKDVYNVYDIIPKSKLETLYEHAMEVLNGDVEGKGKFFKRTLKVVQSDPDNVNKIALLLYIEMVNAWFAMPLKNAKRRDVVICPISEEVNQHIIDTYSVSSANGRLRPNTMKDKGLVHSLILALTISNFVLDLELFRIMLETRTSLKKLTDLAKIIGAVPTKEDKKIIVLKVPLPPPSKLTPEEREQNLSPLLSTGWTVQANRDAIYKEFVFKNFNEAFGFMTRVALQAEKMDHHPEWFNVYNKVNVTLSSHDVNGLSQRDVKLATFIDKAATSTGN
;
A
#
# COMPACT_ATOMS: atom_id res chain seq x y z
N MET A 1 -31.21 -37.58 48.19
CA MET A 1 -31.67 -38.41 47.04
C MET A 1 -32.95 -39.16 47.40
N LYS A 2 -34.06 -38.95 46.68
CA LYS A 2 -35.29 -39.74 46.84
C LYS A 2 -35.02 -41.16 46.31
N ARG A 3 -35.25 -42.20 47.11
CA ARG A 3 -35.11 -43.60 46.66
C ARG A 3 -36.18 -43.91 45.61
N LEU A 4 -35.77 -44.24 44.40
CA LEU A 4 -36.67 -44.69 43.35
C LEU A 4 -37.07 -46.15 43.64
N LYS A 5 -38.36 -46.42 43.89
CA LYS A 5 -38.88 -47.79 43.89
C LYS A 5 -39.41 -48.07 42.49
N ALA A 6 -38.79 -49.01 41.77
CA ALA A 6 -39.21 -49.39 40.44
C ALA A 6 -38.98 -50.89 40.22
N ILE A 7 -39.74 -51.49 39.30
CA ILE A 7 -39.60 -52.89 38.90
C ILE A 7 -38.70 -52.94 37.67
N ILE A 8 -37.61 -53.71 37.75
CA ILE A 8 -36.72 -53.93 36.60
C ILE A 8 -37.44 -54.88 35.64
N GLU A 9 -37.71 -54.40 34.44
CA GLU A 9 -38.40 -55.18 33.39
C GLU A 9 -37.41 -55.95 32.52
N ASP A 10 -36.26 -55.34 32.21
CA ASP A 10 -35.25 -55.92 31.33
C ASP A 10 -33.86 -55.37 31.62
N VAL A 11 -32.83 -56.19 31.39
CA VAL A 11 -31.41 -55.88 31.60
C VAL A 11 -30.62 -56.28 30.35
N ILE A 12 -30.21 -55.29 29.56
CA ILE A 12 -29.51 -55.51 28.29
C ILE A 12 -28.02 -55.24 28.50
N VAL A 13 -27.25 -56.32 28.55
CA VAL A 13 -25.81 -56.35 28.83
C VAL A 13 -24.99 -56.29 27.52
N GLN A 14 -25.52 -56.87 26.44
CA GLN A 14 -24.97 -56.79 25.09
C GLN A 14 -26.14 -56.68 24.10
N SER A 15 -26.24 -55.56 23.40
CA SER A 15 -27.30 -55.29 22.43
C SER A 15 -26.80 -55.64 21.04
N ASP A 16 -27.50 -56.51 20.31
CA ASP A 16 -27.10 -56.96 18.97
C ASP A 16 -27.09 -55.86 17.90
N LYS A 17 -27.59 -54.65 18.20
CA LYS A 17 -27.75 -53.61 17.17
C LYS A 17 -27.16 -52.25 17.49
N ILE A 18 -27.26 -51.69 18.70
CA ILE A 18 -26.60 -50.42 19.09
C ILE A 18 -26.43 -50.39 20.62
N GLN A 19 -25.20 -50.19 21.10
CA GLN A 19 -24.92 -49.89 22.52
C GLN A 19 -24.71 -48.39 22.71
N PRO A 20 -25.30 -47.79 23.76
CA PRO A 20 -25.06 -46.39 24.07
C PRO A 20 -23.63 -46.18 24.60
N ILE A 21 -22.98 -45.11 24.14
CA ILE A 21 -21.64 -44.72 24.58
C ILE A 21 -21.75 -43.42 25.37
N ILE A 22 -21.17 -43.39 26.57
CA ILE A 22 -21.01 -42.20 27.39
C ILE A 22 -19.62 -41.64 27.14
N VAL A 23 -19.54 -40.39 26.67
CA VAL A 23 -18.28 -39.73 26.31
C VAL A 23 -17.89 -38.75 27.41
N ASN A 24 -16.67 -38.91 27.93
CA ASN A 24 -16.05 -37.97 28.86
C ASN A 24 -14.94 -37.21 28.13
N PHE A 25 -15.06 -35.89 28.07
CA PHE A 25 -14.04 -35.02 27.48
C PHE A 25 -12.95 -34.73 28.52
N GLN A 26 -11.68 -34.77 28.09
CA GLN A 26 -10.55 -34.60 29.00
C GLN A 26 -10.51 -33.21 29.67
N ASN A 27 -11.01 -32.16 29.00
CA ASN A 27 -10.86 -30.76 29.43
C ASN A 27 -12.22 -30.03 29.61
N GLY A 28 -13.11 -30.60 30.43
CA GLY A 28 -14.40 -29.98 30.79
C GLY A 28 -15.60 -30.48 29.99
N GLU A 29 -16.75 -29.81 30.13
CA GLU A 29 -18.00 -30.15 29.45
C GLU A 29 -18.17 -29.31 28.18
N LEU A 30 -18.83 -29.85 27.16
CA LEU A 30 -19.20 -29.10 25.96
C LEU A 30 -20.28 -28.07 26.29
N LYS A 31 -20.21 -26.90 25.64
CA LYS A 31 -21.28 -25.89 25.76
C LYS A 31 -22.51 -26.30 24.94
N ASP A 32 -23.71 -25.91 25.39
CA ASP A 32 -24.98 -26.27 24.73
C ASP A 32 -25.06 -25.89 23.24
N GLU A 33 -24.38 -24.82 22.84
CA GLU A 33 -24.28 -24.37 21.45
C GLU A 33 -23.41 -25.32 20.60
N GLU A 34 -22.28 -25.76 21.15
CA GLU A 34 -21.34 -26.68 20.49
C GLU A 34 -21.97 -28.06 20.29
N VAL A 35 -22.78 -28.52 21.26
CA VAL A 35 -23.44 -29.85 21.21
C VAL A 35 -24.34 -30.00 19.97
N LYS A 36 -24.97 -28.92 19.48
CA LYS A 36 -25.84 -28.97 18.30
C LYS A 36 -25.09 -29.18 16.98
N GLU A 37 -23.82 -28.77 16.94
CA GLU A 37 -22.97 -28.82 15.75
C GLU A 37 -22.01 -30.02 15.76
N MET A 38 -22.02 -30.82 16.83
CA MET A 38 -21.16 -31.99 16.96
C MET A 38 -21.63 -33.16 16.08
N SER A 39 -20.76 -33.59 15.19
CA SER A 39 -20.87 -34.86 14.48
C SER A 39 -20.02 -35.93 15.17
N CYS A 40 -20.53 -37.17 15.26
CA CYS A 40 -19.82 -38.30 15.85
C CYS A 40 -19.79 -39.49 14.90
N GLY A 41 -18.68 -40.23 14.92
CA GLY A 41 -18.50 -41.43 14.11
C GLY A 41 -17.57 -42.43 14.79
N LEU A 42 -17.89 -43.72 14.61
CA LEU A 42 -17.03 -44.83 15.00
C LEU A 42 -16.19 -45.26 13.80
N PHE A 43 -14.89 -45.31 14.00
CA PHE A 43 -13.89 -45.67 13.01
C PHE A 43 -13.05 -46.84 13.51
N HIS A 44 -12.39 -47.54 12.60
CA HIS A 44 -11.46 -48.62 12.94
C HIS A 44 -10.05 -48.21 12.55
N ASP A 45 -9.16 -48.10 13.54
CA ASP A 45 -7.77 -47.74 13.34
C ASP A 45 -6.96 -48.99 12.96
N GLN A 46 -6.66 -49.12 11.67
CA GLN A 46 -5.96 -50.29 11.11
C GLN A 46 -4.55 -50.46 11.68
N LYS A 47 -3.94 -49.41 12.23
CA LYS A 47 -2.56 -49.46 12.72
C LYS A 47 -2.46 -50.13 14.09
N ASP A 48 -3.43 -49.85 14.95
CA ASP A 48 -3.47 -50.35 16.33
C ASP A 48 -4.53 -51.45 16.55
N ASP A 49 -5.28 -51.83 15.49
CA ASP A 49 -6.41 -52.77 15.50
C ASP A 49 -7.45 -52.45 16.59
N LYS A 50 -7.79 -51.16 16.71
CA LYS A 50 -8.70 -50.66 17.75
C LYS A 50 -9.84 -49.84 17.16
N THR A 51 -11.00 -49.95 17.82
CA THR A 51 -12.14 -49.08 17.48
C THR A 51 -11.94 -47.71 18.11
N VAL A 52 -12.12 -46.66 17.31
CA VAL A 52 -11.91 -45.26 17.66
C VAL A 52 -13.21 -44.50 17.50
N LEU A 53 -13.55 -43.68 18.48
CA LEU A 53 -14.62 -42.70 18.42
C LEU A 53 -14.00 -41.37 18.06
N ALA A 54 -14.44 -40.80 16.94
CA ALA A 54 -14.07 -39.46 16.54
C ALA A 54 -15.29 -38.54 16.59
N LEU A 55 -15.09 -37.35 17.15
CA LEU A 55 -16.11 -36.33 17.28
C LEU A 55 -15.58 -35.01 16.72
N SER A 56 -16.39 -34.26 15.98
CA SER A 56 -15.97 -32.97 15.43
C SER A 56 -17.13 -31.96 15.32
N ASN A 57 -16.82 -30.71 15.65
CA ASN A 57 -17.67 -29.52 15.41
C ASN A 57 -17.18 -28.68 14.21
N GLY A 58 -16.31 -29.23 13.34
CA GLY A 58 -15.72 -28.52 12.20
C GLY A 58 -14.48 -27.69 12.53
N HIS A 59 -14.24 -27.32 13.78
CA HIS A 59 -13.05 -26.56 14.22
C HIS A 59 -12.05 -27.41 15.01
N ILE A 60 -12.56 -28.32 15.85
CA ILE A 60 -11.74 -29.21 16.68
C ILE A 60 -12.19 -30.65 16.44
N VAL A 61 -11.22 -31.56 16.39
CA VAL A 61 -11.46 -33.00 16.33
C VAL A 61 -11.06 -33.62 17.66
N TYR A 62 -11.95 -34.41 18.25
CA TYR A 62 -11.68 -35.21 19.43
C TYR A 62 -11.56 -36.68 19.04
N LYS A 63 -10.56 -37.37 19.59
CA LYS A 63 -10.32 -38.81 19.39
C LYS A 63 -10.33 -39.55 20.72
N GLY A 64 -10.99 -40.69 20.78
CA GLY A 64 -10.92 -41.64 21.90
C GLY A 64 -10.93 -43.08 21.42
N TYR A 65 -10.26 -43.97 22.16
CA TYR A 65 -10.22 -45.41 21.84
C TYR A 65 -11.20 -46.18 22.72
N ARG A 66 -11.74 -47.29 22.21
CA ARG A 66 -12.60 -48.18 23.00
C ARG A 66 -11.85 -48.66 24.24
N PRO A 67 -12.42 -48.52 25.45
CA PRO A 67 -11.81 -49.06 26.66
C PRO A 67 -11.85 -50.59 26.64
N ASP A 68 -10.86 -51.23 27.29
CA ASP A 68 -10.87 -52.67 27.51
C ASP A 68 -11.89 -53.00 28.62
N CYS A 69 -13.16 -53.19 28.25
CA CYS A 69 -14.26 -53.43 29.20
C CYS A 69 -14.06 -54.69 30.08
N GLU A 70 -13.20 -55.62 29.69
CA GLU A 70 -12.88 -56.82 30.48
C GLU A 70 -12.00 -56.53 31.70
N LYS A 71 -11.26 -55.40 31.70
CA LYS A 71 -10.36 -55.02 32.80
C LYS A 71 -11.04 -54.17 33.87
N GLU A 72 -12.24 -53.66 33.61
CA GLU A 72 -12.98 -52.83 34.56
C GLU A 72 -13.80 -53.69 35.52
N SER A 73 -13.62 -53.48 36.83
CA SER A 73 -14.37 -54.20 37.88
C SER A 73 -15.80 -53.68 38.08
N THR A 74 -16.20 -52.63 37.35
CA THR A 74 -17.50 -51.97 37.47
C THR A 74 -18.15 -51.79 36.11
N ARG A 75 -19.44 -52.15 35.99
CA ARG A 75 -20.24 -51.90 34.79
C ARG A 75 -21.10 -50.67 34.97
N THR A 76 -21.15 -49.81 33.94
CA THR A 76 -22.02 -48.64 33.94
C THR A 76 -23.35 -49.00 33.28
N MET A 77 -24.44 -48.83 34.02
CA MET A 77 -25.80 -49.10 33.54
C MET A 77 -26.59 -47.79 33.44
N LEU A 78 -27.12 -47.50 32.25
CA LEU A 78 -28.10 -46.46 32.03
C LEU A 78 -29.48 -46.97 32.44
N VAL A 79 -30.14 -46.19 33.30
CA VAL A 79 -31.45 -46.52 33.86
C VAL A 79 -32.53 -45.76 33.11
N LEU A 80 -33.26 -46.44 32.23
CA LEU A 80 -34.43 -45.87 31.55
C LEU A 80 -35.68 -46.14 32.38
N HIS A 81 -36.13 -45.12 33.12
CA HIS A 81 -37.32 -45.21 33.96
C HIS A 81 -38.56 -44.64 33.26
N ASN A 82 -39.56 -45.49 33.05
CA ASN A 82 -40.87 -45.04 32.59
C ASN A 82 -41.75 -44.65 33.79
N LYS A 83 -41.87 -43.35 34.05
CA LYS A 83 -42.64 -42.80 35.17
C LYS A 83 -44.12 -43.19 35.17
N ARG A 84 -44.70 -43.51 34.00
CA ARG A 84 -46.12 -43.87 33.87
C ARG A 84 -46.41 -45.31 34.26
N THR A 85 -45.51 -46.23 33.94
CA THR A 85 -45.68 -47.68 34.23
C THR A 85 -44.93 -48.13 35.48
N GLY A 86 -44.03 -47.31 36.03
CA GLY A 86 -43.19 -47.65 37.18
C GLY A 86 -42.11 -48.70 36.88
N LYS A 87 -41.92 -49.03 35.60
CA LYS A 87 -40.94 -50.02 35.13
C LYS A 87 -39.64 -49.35 34.69
N VAL A 88 -38.54 -50.06 34.88
CA VAL A 88 -37.19 -49.63 34.53
C VAL A 88 -36.54 -50.64 33.60
N ARG A 89 -35.84 -50.13 32.58
CA ARG A 89 -34.91 -50.92 31.77
C ARG A 89 -33.48 -50.49 32.04
N LEU A 90 -32.60 -51.45 32.21
CA LEU A 90 -31.17 -51.24 32.42
C LEU A 90 -30.43 -51.54 31.11
N LEU A 91 -29.66 -50.57 30.63
CA LEU A 91 -28.83 -50.69 29.43
C LEU A 91 -27.37 -50.53 29.83
N GLU A 92 -26.52 -51.51 29.51
CA GLU A 92 -25.08 -51.35 29.68
C GLU A 92 -24.55 -50.29 28.69
N ALA A 93 -23.76 -49.35 29.21
CA ALA A 93 -23.17 -48.26 28.43
C ALA A 93 -21.66 -48.21 28.65
N GLU A 94 -20.92 -48.13 27.56
CA GLU A 94 -19.46 -48.00 27.60
C GLU A 94 -19.06 -46.56 27.91
N ARG A 95 -18.00 -46.37 28.69
CA ARG A 95 -17.45 -45.04 28.99
C ARG A 95 -16.19 -44.78 28.20
N TRP A 96 -16.25 -43.86 27.26
CA TRP A 96 -15.13 -43.50 26.39
C TRP A 96 -14.54 -42.17 26.84
N GLN A 97 -13.23 -42.11 26.95
CA GLN A 97 -12.52 -40.86 27.19
C GLN A 97 -11.98 -40.32 25.87
N VAL A 98 -12.29 -39.07 25.55
CA VAL A 98 -11.87 -38.42 24.31
C VAL A 98 -10.96 -37.23 24.58
N THR A 99 -9.94 -37.08 23.75
CA THR A 99 -8.92 -36.03 23.84
C THR A 99 -8.93 -35.18 22.57
N PRO A 100 -8.71 -33.85 22.67
CA PRO A 100 -8.62 -33.01 21.50
C PRO A 100 -7.35 -33.34 20.72
N VAL A 101 -7.50 -33.61 19.42
CA VAL A 101 -6.39 -33.78 18.49
C VAL A 101 -5.92 -32.39 18.09
N LEU A 102 -4.90 -31.91 18.79
CA LEU A 102 -4.17 -30.70 18.40
C LEU A 102 -3.19 -31.10 17.30
N GLU A 103 -3.31 -30.52 16.10
CA GLU A 103 -2.31 -30.67 15.06
C GLU A 103 -0.96 -30.20 15.61
N LYS A 104 -0.07 -31.15 15.89
CA LYS A 104 1.35 -30.86 16.05
C LYS A 104 1.98 -31.02 14.67
N PRO A 105 2.78 -30.04 14.19
CA PRO A 105 3.53 -30.19 12.94
C PRO A 105 4.34 -31.49 13.01
N GLY A 106 4.17 -32.36 12.01
CA GLY A 106 4.73 -33.70 11.99
C GLY A 106 6.25 -33.71 12.16
N VAL A 107 6.75 -34.58 13.04
CA VAL A 107 8.19 -34.82 13.20
C VAL A 107 8.57 -35.95 12.26
N ASP A 108 9.31 -35.60 11.21
CA ASP A 108 9.90 -36.54 10.26
C ASP A 108 11.22 -37.08 10.87
N ASP A 109 11.36 -38.41 10.97
CA ASP A 109 12.53 -39.09 11.56
C ASP A 109 13.71 -39.13 10.57
N SER A 110 14.15 -37.95 10.13
CA SER A 110 15.34 -37.76 9.31
C SER A 110 16.61 -37.73 10.18
N LYS A 111 17.79 -37.88 9.55
CA LYS A 111 19.10 -37.89 10.24
C LYS A 111 19.34 -36.66 11.14
N ASP A 112 18.68 -35.55 10.85
CA ASP A 112 18.76 -34.32 11.66
C ASP A 112 18.20 -34.52 13.09
N ASN A 113 17.23 -35.43 13.26
CA ASN A 113 16.59 -35.72 14.54
C ASN A 113 17.52 -36.48 15.52
N VAL A 114 18.50 -37.23 15.00
CA VAL A 114 19.51 -37.92 15.82
C VAL A 114 20.53 -36.93 16.37
N GLU A 115 20.97 -35.96 15.55
CA GLU A 115 21.85 -34.88 16.00
C GLU A 115 21.19 -34.00 17.07
N GLU A 116 19.89 -33.70 16.90
CA GLU A 116 19.13 -32.90 17.86
C GLU A 116 18.96 -33.62 19.21
N LYS A 117 18.72 -34.95 19.18
CA LYS A 117 18.68 -35.77 20.41
C LYS A 117 20.03 -35.81 21.11
N ILE A 118 21.14 -35.98 20.37
CA ILE A 118 22.51 -35.93 20.91
C ILE A 118 22.83 -34.55 21.48
N PHE A 119 22.32 -33.49 20.85
CA PHE A 119 22.48 -32.11 21.30
C PHE A 119 21.81 -31.87 22.66
N ILE A 120 20.54 -32.29 22.80
CA ILE A 120 19.77 -32.19 24.05
C ILE A 120 20.47 -32.98 25.17
N LEU A 121 20.95 -34.19 24.85
CA LEU A 121 21.63 -35.06 25.82
C LEU A 121 22.95 -34.44 26.32
N ASN A 122 23.74 -33.85 25.41
CA ASN A 122 24.98 -33.16 25.77
C ASN A 122 24.74 -31.90 26.61
N LYS A 123 23.64 -31.17 26.38
CA LYS A 123 23.26 -29.99 27.15
C LYS A 123 22.82 -30.36 28.58
N GLN A 124 22.08 -31.46 28.74
CA GLN A 124 21.62 -31.93 30.06
C GLN A 124 22.73 -32.66 30.83
N PHE A 125 23.43 -33.61 30.21
CA PHE A 125 24.31 -34.56 30.91
C PHE A 125 25.81 -34.47 30.53
N GLY A 126 26.18 -33.62 29.57
CA GLY A 126 27.58 -33.47 29.13
C GLY A 126 28.50 -32.82 30.19
N SER A 127 29.81 -33.05 30.08
CA SER A 127 30.80 -32.35 30.91
C SER A 127 30.80 -30.84 30.62
N LYS A 128 31.29 -30.01 31.55
CA LYS A 128 31.30 -28.53 31.39
C LYS A 128 31.92 -28.07 30.06
N ARG A 129 32.94 -28.77 29.56
CA ARG A 129 33.60 -28.47 28.29
C ARG A 129 32.74 -28.86 27.08
N VAL A 130 32.04 -29.99 27.16
CA VAL A 130 31.13 -30.46 26.11
C VAL A 130 29.91 -29.53 26.02
N LYS A 131 29.28 -29.18 27.15
CA LYS A 131 28.15 -28.23 27.20
C LYS A 131 28.47 -26.91 26.51
N ARG A 132 29.63 -26.30 26.80
CA ARG A 132 30.04 -25.04 26.17
C ARG A 132 30.24 -25.16 24.66
N ARG A 133 30.85 -26.26 24.19
CA ARG A 133 31.06 -26.48 22.75
C ARG A 133 29.73 -26.70 22.03
N THR A 134 28.82 -27.45 22.65
CA THR A 134 27.46 -27.69 22.16
C THR A 134 26.66 -26.38 22.08
N GLU A 135 26.64 -25.56 23.14
CA GLU A 135 26.01 -24.23 23.12
C GLU A 135 26.61 -23.27 22.09
N GLN A 136 27.93 -23.31 21.88
CA GLN A 136 28.59 -22.50 20.86
C GLN A 136 28.18 -22.93 19.45
N PHE A 137 28.05 -24.24 19.22
CA PHE A 137 27.59 -24.78 17.93
C PHE A 137 26.11 -24.43 17.66
N GLU A 138 25.25 -24.42 18.69
CA GLU A 138 23.84 -23.95 18.61
C GLU A 138 23.76 -22.49 18.18
N LYS A 139 24.58 -21.62 18.79
CA LYS A 139 24.65 -20.20 18.43
C LYS A 139 25.12 -19.96 17.00
N LEU A 140 25.87 -20.91 16.43
CA LEU A 140 26.35 -20.85 15.04
C LEU A 140 25.36 -21.49 14.06
N LYS A 141 24.54 -22.45 14.50
CA LYS A 141 23.47 -23.10 13.72
C LYS A 141 22.21 -22.21 13.73
N VAL A 142 22.35 -21.01 13.20
CA VAL A 142 21.25 -20.05 13.09
C VAL A 142 20.28 -20.54 12.02
N ASN A 143 19.12 -21.05 12.45
CA ASN A 143 18.08 -21.57 11.58
C ASN A 143 17.38 -20.40 10.85
N VAL A 144 17.56 -20.32 9.54
CA VAL A 144 17.11 -19.20 8.68
C VAL A 144 15.60 -19.00 8.76
N ASP A 145 14.84 -20.08 8.96
CA ASP A 145 13.38 -20.04 9.03
C ASP A 145 12.85 -19.51 10.38
N SER A 146 13.54 -19.80 11.48
CA SER A 146 13.22 -19.25 12.80
C SER A 146 13.48 -17.74 12.87
N ILE A 147 14.53 -17.27 12.17
CA ILE A 147 14.77 -15.83 12.04
C ILE A 147 13.66 -15.22 11.20
N LYS A 148 13.26 -15.84 10.08
CA LYS A 148 12.23 -15.30 9.19
C LYS A 148 10.89 -15.07 9.91
N GLU A 149 10.46 -16.02 10.72
CA GLU A 149 9.19 -15.91 11.47
C GLU A 149 9.28 -14.91 12.64
N GLN A 150 10.43 -14.82 13.31
CA GLN A 150 10.67 -13.79 14.32
C GLN A 150 10.85 -12.42 13.70
N LEU A 151 11.47 -12.30 12.51
CA LEU A 151 11.60 -11.07 11.74
C LEU A 151 10.22 -10.62 11.25
N GLU A 152 9.39 -11.52 10.73
CA GLU A 152 8.01 -11.18 10.32
C GLU A 152 7.18 -10.70 11.49
N LYS A 153 7.29 -11.33 12.68
CA LYS A 153 6.63 -10.88 13.91
C LYS A 153 7.19 -9.59 14.51
N THR A 154 8.48 -9.30 14.36
CA THR A 154 9.06 -8.02 14.79
C THR A 154 8.76 -6.91 13.79
N VAL A 155 8.81 -7.19 12.48
CA VAL A 155 8.46 -6.25 11.42
C VAL A 155 6.98 -5.91 11.43
N SER A 156 6.10 -6.83 11.84
CA SER A 156 4.67 -6.54 12.00
C SER A 156 4.32 -5.73 13.26
N ASN A 157 5.20 -5.73 14.28
CA ASN A 157 4.98 -5.06 15.57
C ASN A 157 5.83 -3.79 15.77
N VAL A 158 6.71 -3.46 14.82
CA VAL A 158 7.36 -2.15 14.79
C VAL A 158 6.37 -1.19 14.15
N GLU A 159 5.74 -0.35 14.97
CA GLU A 159 5.16 0.89 14.45
C GLU A 159 6.30 1.68 13.82
N ILE A 160 6.30 1.71 12.49
CA ILE A 160 7.21 2.54 11.71
C ILE A 160 6.82 3.98 12.01
N ASP A 161 7.50 4.60 12.96
CA ASP A 161 7.35 6.02 13.18
C ASP A 161 7.82 6.74 11.91
N ARG A 162 6.94 7.51 11.28
CA ARG A 162 7.21 8.18 10.00
C ARG A 162 8.42 9.13 10.09
N LEU A 163 8.85 9.48 11.30
CA LEU A 163 10.06 10.25 11.55
C LEU A 163 11.37 9.47 11.32
N ASP A 164 11.44 8.15 11.55
CA ASP A 164 12.70 7.40 11.38
C ASP A 164 13.00 7.04 9.92
N LEU A 165 11.98 7.06 9.03
CA LEU A 165 12.16 7.04 7.57
C LEU A 165 12.49 8.42 7.00
N SER A 166 12.39 9.49 7.79
CA SER A 166 12.84 10.82 7.39
C SER A 166 14.35 10.93 7.57
N THR A 167 15.10 10.21 6.73
CA THR A 167 16.32 10.83 6.24
C THR A 167 15.86 12.17 5.67
N GLU A 168 16.46 13.27 6.11
CA GLU A 168 16.25 14.59 5.53
C GLU A 168 16.49 14.50 4.02
N LEU A 169 15.43 14.15 3.28
CA LEU A 169 15.38 14.19 1.84
C LEU A 169 15.40 15.67 1.53
N GLN A 170 16.62 16.18 1.37
CA GLN A 170 16.92 17.52 0.92
C GLN A 170 15.93 17.87 -0.19
N ALA A 171 15.26 18.99 0.01
CA ALA A 171 14.06 19.43 -0.68
C ALA A 171 14.29 19.85 -2.15
N GLU A 172 15.16 19.16 -2.88
CA GLU A 172 15.64 19.62 -4.19
C GLU A 172 15.17 18.83 -5.41
N ASP A 173 14.58 17.63 -5.31
CA ASP A 173 14.15 16.89 -6.52
C ASP A 173 12.70 16.38 -6.42
N CYS A 174 11.73 17.27 -6.62
CA CYS A 174 10.29 16.93 -6.65
C CYS A 174 9.62 17.24 -8.00
N MET A 175 10.35 17.09 -9.11
CA MET A 175 9.94 17.58 -10.43
C MET A 175 9.28 16.56 -11.36
N SER A 176 8.49 15.59 -10.90
CA SER A 176 7.70 14.80 -11.87
C SER A 176 6.34 14.25 -11.45
N SER A 177 6.11 13.89 -10.18
CA SER A 177 4.86 13.18 -9.84
C SER A 177 3.88 13.94 -8.95
N GLY A 178 4.29 15.03 -8.29
CA GLY A 178 3.39 15.85 -7.47
C GLY A 178 2.91 17.16 -8.13
N ILE A 179 3.44 17.48 -9.32
CA ILE A 179 3.23 18.78 -10.00
C ILE A 179 2.12 18.69 -11.06
N LEU A 180 2.02 17.56 -11.75
CA LEU A 180 1.03 17.35 -12.79
C LEU A 180 -0.20 16.65 -12.21
N PRO A 181 -1.42 17.14 -12.46
CA PRO A 181 -2.63 16.39 -12.13
C PRO A 181 -2.72 15.11 -12.99
N PRO A 182 -3.51 14.10 -12.56
CA PRO A 182 -3.74 12.88 -13.33
C PRO A 182 -4.08 13.20 -14.80
N CYS A 183 -3.37 12.56 -15.74
CA CYS A 183 -3.47 12.83 -17.17
C CYS A 183 -3.94 11.59 -17.91
N ASN A 184 -5.07 11.68 -18.62
CA ASN A 184 -5.56 10.62 -19.48
C ASN A 184 -4.98 10.77 -20.90
N ARG A 185 -3.86 10.09 -21.15
CA ARG A 185 -3.18 10.14 -22.45
C ARG A 185 -3.93 9.42 -23.58
N ASN A 186 -4.84 8.52 -23.22
CA ASN A 186 -5.66 7.75 -24.16
C ASN A 186 -7.01 8.43 -24.47
N ALA A 187 -7.20 9.67 -24.00
CA ALA A 187 -8.38 10.47 -24.27
C ALA A 187 -8.61 10.62 -25.78
N SER A 188 -9.86 10.42 -26.23
CA SER A 188 -10.25 10.67 -27.62
C SER A 188 -10.58 12.15 -27.87
N ASN A 189 -10.98 12.88 -26.82
CA ASN A 189 -11.23 14.32 -26.88
C ASN A 189 -10.23 15.09 -26.02
N VAL A 190 -9.90 16.31 -26.44
CA VAL A 190 -8.96 17.18 -25.71
C VAL A 190 -9.47 17.53 -24.29
N LYS A 191 -10.80 17.62 -24.11
CA LYS A 191 -11.44 17.87 -22.81
C LYS A 191 -11.18 16.76 -21.78
N ASP A 192 -10.99 15.53 -22.25
CA ASP A 192 -10.87 14.36 -21.38
C ASP A 192 -9.40 14.11 -20.97
N VAL A 193 -8.45 14.89 -21.50
CA VAL A 193 -7.01 14.77 -21.18
C VAL A 193 -6.72 15.11 -19.73
N TYR A 194 -7.28 16.21 -19.24
CA TYR A 194 -7.14 16.67 -17.86
C TYR A 194 -8.52 16.92 -17.27
N ASN A 195 -8.81 16.25 -16.17
CA ASN A 195 -10.01 16.53 -15.41
C ASN A 195 -9.80 17.80 -14.56
N VAL A 196 -10.58 18.84 -14.85
CA VAL A 196 -10.55 20.11 -14.09
C VAL A 196 -10.81 19.88 -12.60
N TYR A 197 -11.64 18.89 -12.27
CA TYR A 197 -12.04 18.61 -10.89
C TYR A 197 -10.94 17.95 -10.05
N ASP A 198 -9.88 17.44 -10.68
CA ASP A 198 -8.70 16.92 -9.98
C ASP A 198 -7.83 18.09 -9.45
N ILE A 199 -7.95 19.28 -10.05
CA ILE A 199 -7.25 20.51 -9.61
C ILE A 199 -8.06 21.22 -8.52
N ILE A 200 -9.36 21.40 -8.77
CA ILE A 200 -10.29 22.00 -7.82
C ILE A 200 -11.56 21.13 -7.73
N PRO A 201 -11.84 20.51 -6.56
CA PRO A 201 -13.05 19.72 -6.38
C PRO A 201 -14.32 20.51 -6.71
N LYS A 202 -15.29 19.84 -7.36
CA LYS A 202 -16.53 20.47 -7.82
C LYS A 202 -17.28 21.21 -6.71
N SER A 203 -17.38 20.62 -5.52
CA SER A 203 -18.03 21.24 -4.36
C SER A 203 -17.43 22.58 -3.98
N LYS A 204 -16.10 22.70 -4.03
CA LYS A 204 -15.39 23.95 -3.73
C LYS A 204 -15.58 24.98 -4.85
N LEU A 205 -15.58 24.53 -6.10
CA LEU A 205 -15.78 25.41 -7.25
C LEU A 205 -17.18 26.03 -7.28
N GLU A 206 -18.21 25.25 -6.89
CA GLU A 206 -19.61 25.70 -6.81
C GLU A 206 -19.78 26.90 -5.86
N THR A 207 -18.97 27.00 -4.82
CA THR A 207 -18.99 28.17 -3.90
C THR A 207 -18.60 29.49 -4.57
N LEU A 208 -17.97 29.45 -5.76
CA LEU A 208 -17.61 30.64 -6.53
C LEU A 208 -18.65 31.01 -7.59
N TYR A 209 -19.69 30.20 -7.81
CA TYR A 209 -20.63 30.40 -8.92
C TYR A 209 -21.48 31.66 -8.76
N GLU A 210 -21.91 31.99 -7.54
CA GLU A 210 -22.66 33.23 -7.29
C GLU A 210 -21.83 34.46 -7.67
N HIS A 211 -20.57 34.52 -7.22
CA HIS A 211 -19.69 35.61 -7.58
C HIS A 211 -19.29 35.60 -9.07
N ALA A 212 -19.18 34.43 -9.70
CA ALA A 212 -18.94 34.34 -11.14
C ALA A 212 -20.11 34.94 -11.94
N MET A 213 -21.35 34.76 -11.47
CA MET A 213 -22.54 35.39 -12.07
C MET A 213 -22.55 36.91 -11.85
N GLU A 214 -22.12 37.39 -10.68
CA GLU A 214 -21.94 38.83 -10.45
C GLU A 214 -20.91 39.43 -11.39
N VAL A 215 -19.75 38.79 -11.55
CA VAL A 215 -18.68 39.25 -12.46
C VAL A 215 -19.10 39.19 -13.92
N LEU A 216 -19.99 38.27 -14.29
CA LEU A 216 -20.56 38.22 -15.64
C LEU A 216 -21.45 39.44 -15.94
N ASN A 217 -22.17 39.94 -14.93
CA ASN A 217 -23.16 41.02 -15.05
C ASN A 217 -22.65 42.40 -14.63
N GLY A 218 -21.55 42.46 -13.88
CA GLY A 218 -20.99 43.68 -13.30
C GLY A 218 -19.83 44.30 -14.09
N ASP A 219 -19.34 45.44 -13.60
CA ASP A 219 -18.16 46.09 -14.17
C ASP A 219 -16.87 45.45 -13.65
N VAL A 220 -15.88 45.34 -14.53
CA VAL A 220 -14.66 44.55 -14.34
C VAL A 220 -13.48 45.48 -14.03
N GLU A 221 -13.76 46.54 -13.28
CA GLU A 221 -12.81 47.59 -12.95
C GLU A 221 -11.68 47.02 -12.07
N GLY A 222 -10.42 47.29 -12.43
CA GLY A 222 -9.24 46.76 -11.74
C GLY A 222 -8.71 45.38 -12.20
N LYS A 223 -9.43 44.62 -13.05
CA LYS A 223 -8.91 43.32 -13.55
C LYS A 223 -7.93 43.48 -14.72
N GLY A 224 -6.98 42.56 -14.82
CA GLY A 224 -5.93 42.54 -15.84
C GLY A 224 -6.45 42.42 -17.29
N LYS A 225 -5.62 42.84 -18.26
CA LYS A 225 -5.97 42.84 -19.70
C LYS A 225 -6.38 41.46 -20.23
N PHE A 226 -5.72 40.40 -19.74
CA PHE A 226 -6.08 39.02 -20.07
C PHE A 226 -7.48 38.68 -19.57
N PHE A 227 -7.79 38.96 -18.30
CA PHE A 227 -9.09 38.69 -17.69
C PHE A 227 -10.23 39.33 -18.50
N LYS A 228 -10.10 40.63 -18.83
CA LYS A 228 -11.10 41.36 -19.63
C LYS A 228 -11.27 40.79 -21.04
N ARG A 229 -10.17 40.36 -21.68
CA ARG A 229 -10.22 39.75 -23.02
C ARG A 229 -10.88 38.38 -22.97
N THR A 230 -10.52 37.55 -22.00
CA THR A 230 -11.07 36.21 -21.81
C THR A 230 -12.55 36.27 -21.45
N LEU A 231 -12.96 37.20 -20.58
CA LEU A 231 -14.38 37.40 -20.24
C LEU A 231 -15.25 37.68 -21.46
N LYS A 232 -14.81 38.55 -22.38
CA LYS A 232 -15.53 38.84 -23.63
C LYS A 232 -15.72 37.62 -24.51
N VAL A 233 -14.74 36.71 -24.54
CA VAL A 233 -14.83 35.46 -25.30
C VAL A 233 -15.77 34.48 -24.60
N VAL A 234 -15.65 34.35 -23.28
CA VAL A 234 -16.41 33.40 -22.46
C VAL A 234 -17.89 33.77 -22.33
N GLN A 235 -18.26 35.06 -22.39
CA GLN A 235 -19.66 35.53 -22.35
C GLN A 235 -20.57 34.82 -23.38
N SER A 236 -20.01 34.46 -24.53
CA SER A 236 -20.73 33.79 -25.62
C SER A 236 -20.86 32.27 -25.48
N ASP A 237 -20.23 31.68 -24.47
CA ASP A 237 -20.16 30.23 -24.27
C ASP A 237 -21.30 29.72 -23.37
N PRO A 238 -21.91 28.55 -23.65
CA PRO A 238 -22.90 27.94 -22.77
C PRO A 238 -22.36 27.57 -21.37
N ASP A 239 -21.05 27.36 -21.20
CA ASP A 239 -20.41 27.04 -19.92
C ASP A 239 -19.73 28.28 -19.27
N ASN A 240 -20.29 29.46 -19.51
CA ASN A 240 -19.70 30.74 -19.11
C ASN A 240 -19.46 30.87 -17.60
N VAL A 241 -20.43 30.49 -16.75
CA VAL A 241 -20.32 30.60 -15.27
C VAL A 241 -19.16 29.76 -14.75
N ASN A 242 -19.05 28.51 -15.21
CA ASN A 242 -17.98 27.60 -14.81
C ASN A 242 -16.61 28.13 -15.25
N LYS A 243 -16.47 28.57 -16.51
CA LYS A 243 -15.23 29.15 -17.04
C LYS A 243 -14.81 30.42 -16.30
N ILE A 244 -15.76 31.26 -15.88
CA ILE A 244 -15.48 32.45 -15.07
C ILE A 244 -15.04 32.05 -13.66
N ALA A 245 -15.68 31.05 -13.04
CA ALA A 245 -15.25 30.54 -11.74
C ALA A 245 -13.81 29.99 -11.78
N LEU A 246 -13.45 29.27 -12.85
CA LEU A 246 -12.06 28.81 -13.08
C LEU A 246 -11.11 30.00 -13.27
N LEU A 247 -11.53 31.06 -13.97
CA LEU A 247 -10.72 32.26 -14.18
C LEU A 247 -10.46 33.00 -12.85
N LEU A 248 -11.49 33.11 -12.00
CA LEU A 248 -11.37 33.67 -10.65
C LEU A 248 -10.44 32.82 -9.78
N TYR A 249 -10.52 31.49 -9.88
CA TYR A 249 -9.61 30.60 -9.16
C TYR A 249 -8.15 30.80 -9.59
N ILE A 250 -7.87 30.94 -10.88
CA ILE A 250 -6.50 31.26 -11.38
C ILE A 250 -6.00 32.59 -10.78
N GLU A 251 -6.85 33.61 -10.72
CA GLU A 251 -6.50 34.90 -10.13
C GLU A 251 -6.17 34.77 -8.63
N MET A 252 -6.93 33.98 -7.88
CA MET A 252 -6.67 33.69 -6.45
C MET A 252 -5.37 32.93 -6.25
N VAL A 253 -5.10 31.91 -7.06
CA VAL A 253 -3.83 31.17 -7.03
C VAL A 253 -2.66 32.12 -7.35
N ASN A 254 -2.84 33.04 -8.29
CA ASN A 254 -1.83 34.03 -8.60
C ASN A 254 -1.60 35.03 -7.44
N ALA A 255 -2.69 35.53 -6.84
CA ALA A 255 -2.64 36.41 -5.68
C ALA A 255 -1.92 35.75 -4.49
N TRP A 256 -2.13 34.45 -4.29
CA TRP A 256 -1.37 33.67 -3.32
C TRP A 256 0.13 33.79 -3.60
N PHE A 257 0.62 33.48 -4.81
CA PHE A 257 2.06 33.52 -5.10
C PHE A 257 2.66 34.93 -5.17
N ALA A 258 1.85 35.95 -5.50
CA ALA A 258 2.27 37.34 -5.48
C ALA A 258 2.44 37.89 -4.05
N MET A 259 1.69 37.35 -3.07
CA MET A 259 1.75 37.79 -1.68
C MET A 259 3.17 37.62 -1.08
N PRO A 260 3.71 38.61 -0.35
CA PRO A 260 4.99 38.48 0.34
C PRO A 260 5.01 37.31 1.35
N LEU A 261 6.15 36.62 1.48
CA LEU A 261 6.28 35.45 2.35
C LEU A 261 5.98 35.77 3.83
N LYS A 262 6.24 37.00 4.29
CA LYS A 262 5.91 37.45 5.65
C LYS A 262 4.40 37.35 5.95
N ASN A 263 3.57 37.68 4.97
CA ASN A 263 2.12 37.65 5.11
C ASN A 263 1.59 36.22 4.97
N ALA A 264 2.14 35.42 4.06
CA ALA A 264 1.75 34.02 3.85
C ALA A 264 2.01 33.10 5.09
N LYS A 265 2.90 33.52 6.00
CA LYS A 265 3.20 32.81 7.26
C LYS A 265 2.16 33.02 8.36
N ARG A 266 1.29 34.02 8.22
CA ARG A 266 0.22 34.28 9.21
C ARG A 266 -0.81 33.14 9.19
N ARG A 267 -1.53 32.95 10.29
CA ARG A 267 -2.57 31.91 10.39
C ARG A 267 -3.88 32.34 9.73
N ASP A 268 -4.14 33.65 9.71
CA ASP A 268 -5.33 34.34 9.21
C ASP A 268 -5.16 34.87 7.77
N VAL A 269 -4.54 34.08 6.88
CA VAL A 269 -4.35 34.54 5.50
C VAL A 269 -5.65 34.42 4.71
N VAL A 270 -6.14 35.57 4.23
CA VAL A 270 -7.31 35.66 3.36
C VAL A 270 -6.84 35.98 1.94
N ILE A 271 -7.00 35.01 1.04
CA ILE A 271 -6.78 35.12 -0.41
C ILE A 271 -8.13 35.34 -1.09
N CYS A 272 -9.13 34.53 -0.69
CA CYS A 272 -10.50 34.62 -1.15
C CYS A 272 -11.40 35.06 0.02
N PRO A 273 -11.89 36.30 0.03
CA PRO A 273 -12.85 36.76 1.04
C PRO A 273 -14.24 36.11 0.89
N ILE A 274 -14.52 35.52 -0.28
CA ILE A 274 -15.84 35.09 -0.72
C ILE A 274 -16.13 33.65 -0.28
N SER A 275 -15.11 32.79 -0.34
CA SER A 275 -15.23 31.38 0.03
C SER A 275 -14.02 30.97 0.86
N GLU A 276 -14.30 30.65 2.13
CA GLU A 276 -13.29 30.11 3.04
C GLU A 276 -12.79 28.74 2.58
N GLU A 277 -13.66 27.92 1.99
CA GLU A 277 -13.32 26.58 1.51
C GLU A 277 -12.29 26.61 0.38
N VAL A 278 -12.45 27.54 -0.57
CA VAL A 278 -11.48 27.76 -1.65
C VAL A 278 -10.19 28.35 -1.09
N ASN A 279 -10.29 29.26 -0.12
CA ASN A 279 -9.13 29.85 0.54
C ASN A 279 -8.25 28.76 1.19
N GLN A 280 -8.85 27.87 1.99
CA GLN A 280 -8.13 26.75 2.60
C GLN A 280 -7.59 25.79 1.53
N HIS A 281 -8.37 25.49 0.49
CA HIS A 281 -7.91 24.62 -0.61
C HIS A 281 -6.64 25.11 -1.28
N ILE A 282 -6.55 26.40 -1.60
CA ILE A 282 -5.36 27.00 -2.23
C ILE A 282 -4.17 26.91 -1.28
N ILE A 283 -4.37 27.22 -0.01
CA ILE A 283 -3.32 27.18 1.00
C ILE A 283 -2.79 25.75 1.15
N ASP A 284 -3.66 24.76 1.32
CA ASP A 284 -3.28 23.36 1.53
C ASP A 284 -2.63 22.75 0.28
N THR A 285 -3.11 23.12 -0.92
CA THR A 285 -2.62 22.54 -2.18
C THR A 285 -1.25 23.08 -2.59
N TYR A 286 -0.98 24.36 -2.30
CA TYR A 286 0.19 25.08 -2.80
C TYR A 286 1.14 25.57 -1.69
N SER A 287 1.10 24.93 -0.52
CA SER A 287 2.02 25.22 0.57
C SER A 287 2.44 23.96 1.32
N VAL A 288 3.50 24.08 2.12
CA VAL A 288 3.98 23.02 3.00
C VAL A 288 4.06 23.56 4.42
N SER A 289 3.49 22.81 5.36
CA SER A 289 3.58 23.12 6.79
C SER A 289 4.99 22.79 7.32
N SER A 290 5.58 23.70 8.09
CA SER A 290 6.88 23.54 8.75
C SER A 290 6.78 23.98 10.21
N ALA A 291 7.74 23.56 11.04
CA ALA A 291 7.82 23.94 12.46
C ALA A 291 7.78 25.46 12.68
N ASN A 292 8.36 26.23 11.75
CA ASN A 292 8.40 27.70 11.78
C ASN A 292 7.27 28.37 10.99
N GLY A 293 6.18 27.66 10.72
CA GLY A 293 5.02 28.13 9.96
C GLY A 293 4.99 27.63 8.52
N ARG A 294 4.36 28.39 7.63
CA ARG A 294 4.09 27.95 6.25
C ARG A 294 5.23 28.30 5.30
N LEU A 295 5.61 27.33 4.46
CA LEU A 295 6.62 27.46 3.41
C LEU A 295 5.99 27.36 2.02
N ARG A 296 6.60 28.05 1.07
CA ARG A 296 6.24 28.03 -0.35
C ARG A 296 7.51 27.78 -1.18
N PRO A 297 7.94 26.51 -1.29
CA PRO A 297 9.09 26.16 -2.13
C PRO A 297 8.79 26.38 -3.61
N ASN A 298 9.84 26.47 -4.44
CA ASN A 298 9.70 26.68 -5.89
C ASN A 298 8.90 25.56 -6.57
N THR A 299 8.92 24.34 -6.04
CA THR A 299 8.11 23.20 -6.51
C THR A 299 6.61 23.46 -6.41
N MET A 300 6.15 24.10 -5.32
CA MET A 300 4.73 24.48 -5.16
C MET A 300 4.35 25.63 -6.09
N LYS A 301 5.29 26.54 -6.37
CA LYS A 301 5.09 27.58 -7.38
C LYS A 301 4.94 26.97 -8.77
N ASP A 302 5.77 25.99 -9.11
CA ASP A 302 5.71 25.30 -10.41
C ASP A 302 4.42 24.49 -10.55
N LYS A 303 3.96 23.82 -9.47
CA LYS A 303 2.64 23.19 -9.40
C LYS A 303 1.50 24.18 -9.63
N GLY A 304 1.53 25.34 -8.98
CA GLY A 304 0.54 26.40 -9.17
C GLY A 304 0.51 26.93 -10.61
N LEU A 305 1.67 27.08 -11.23
CA LEU A 305 1.77 27.50 -12.64
C LEU A 305 1.22 26.44 -13.60
N VAL A 306 1.53 25.17 -13.37
CA VAL A 306 1.01 24.05 -14.18
C VAL A 306 -0.51 23.95 -14.08
N HIS A 307 -1.06 23.98 -12.87
CA HIS A 307 -2.51 23.98 -12.66
C HIS A 307 -3.17 25.19 -13.33
N SER A 308 -2.60 26.39 -13.18
CA SER A 308 -3.11 27.60 -13.82
C SER A 308 -3.06 27.54 -15.35
N LEU A 309 -2.01 26.94 -15.92
CA LEU A 309 -1.89 26.73 -17.38
C LEU A 309 -2.96 25.78 -17.91
N ILE A 310 -3.21 24.66 -17.22
CA ILE A 310 -4.24 23.69 -17.61
C ILE A 310 -5.62 24.37 -17.57
N LEU A 311 -5.94 25.08 -16.50
CA LEU A 311 -7.20 25.80 -16.37
C LEU A 311 -7.36 26.90 -17.44
N ALA A 312 -6.30 27.66 -17.72
CA ALA A 312 -6.31 28.69 -18.75
C ALA A 312 -6.51 28.11 -20.16
N LEU A 313 -5.92 26.95 -20.44
CA LEU A 313 -6.16 26.19 -21.68
C LEU A 313 -7.64 25.77 -21.76
N THR A 314 -8.21 25.19 -20.70
CA THR A 314 -9.63 24.79 -20.69
C THR A 314 -10.58 25.97 -20.94
N ILE A 315 -10.31 27.13 -20.32
CA ILE A 315 -11.11 28.35 -20.52
C ILE A 315 -11.02 28.83 -21.97
N SER A 316 -9.82 28.78 -22.56
CA SER A 316 -9.52 29.30 -23.89
C SER A 316 -9.73 28.28 -25.01
N ASN A 317 -10.56 27.26 -24.79
CA ASN A 317 -10.84 26.19 -25.75
C ASN A 317 -9.56 25.52 -26.30
N PHE A 318 -8.61 25.26 -25.40
CA PHE A 318 -7.33 24.58 -25.63
C PHE A 318 -6.34 25.32 -26.52
N VAL A 319 -6.54 26.62 -26.77
CA VAL A 319 -5.61 27.50 -27.49
C VAL A 319 -5.28 28.68 -26.58
N LEU A 320 -4.01 28.83 -26.17
CA LEU A 320 -3.59 29.86 -25.23
C LEU A 320 -2.37 30.64 -25.74
N ASP A 321 -2.45 31.97 -25.64
CA ASP A 321 -1.31 32.87 -25.85
C ASP A 321 -0.47 32.98 -24.57
N LEU A 322 0.75 32.42 -24.60
CA LEU A 322 1.64 32.40 -23.44
C LEU A 322 2.13 33.79 -23.01
N GLU A 323 2.23 34.75 -23.93
CA GLU A 323 2.72 36.10 -23.60
C GLU A 323 1.65 36.87 -22.83
N LEU A 324 0.39 36.78 -23.28
CA LEU A 324 -0.74 37.36 -22.56
C LEU A 324 -0.97 36.69 -21.20
N PHE A 325 -0.83 35.37 -21.15
CA PHE A 325 -0.91 34.63 -19.89
C PHE A 325 0.23 35.00 -18.92
N ARG A 326 1.46 35.20 -19.41
CA ARG A 326 2.59 35.67 -18.59
C ARG A 326 2.31 37.04 -17.98
N ILE A 327 1.72 37.97 -18.75
CA ILE A 327 1.36 39.31 -18.26
C ILE A 327 0.34 39.22 -17.12
N MET A 328 -0.65 38.32 -17.24
CA MET A 328 -1.65 38.09 -16.20
C MET A 328 -1.03 37.59 -14.88
N LEU A 329 -0.01 36.73 -14.97
CA LEU A 329 0.56 36.13 -13.78
C LEU A 329 1.33 37.14 -12.92
N GLU A 330 1.70 38.35 -13.38
CA GLU A 330 2.47 39.36 -12.61
C GLU A 330 3.77 38.85 -11.91
N THR A 331 4.10 37.57 -12.09
CA THR A 331 5.21 36.87 -11.48
C THR A 331 6.40 37.00 -12.43
N ARG A 332 7.62 37.10 -11.87
CA ARG A 332 8.88 37.14 -12.61
C ARG A 332 9.23 35.77 -13.25
N THR A 333 8.30 35.16 -13.96
CA THR A 333 8.46 33.86 -14.63
C THR A 333 8.87 34.10 -16.07
N SER A 334 9.95 33.44 -16.51
CA SER A 334 10.44 33.60 -17.89
C SER A 334 9.52 32.88 -18.89
N LEU A 335 9.45 33.40 -20.12
CA LEU A 335 8.69 32.77 -21.20
C LEU A 335 9.19 31.35 -21.47
N LYS A 336 10.52 31.14 -21.43
CA LYS A 336 11.15 29.82 -21.58
C LYS A 336 10.61 28.81 -20.55
N LYS A 337 10.52 29.21 -19.27
CA LYS A 337 9.99 28.35 -18.22
C LYS A 337 8.52 27.98 -18.44
N LEU A 338 7.69 28.93 -18.87
CA LEU A 338 6.29 28.64 -19.21
C LEU A 338 6.17 27.69 -20.41
N THR A 339 7.01 27.87 -21.43
CA THR A 339 7.06 26.96 -22.59
C THR A 339 7.47 25.54 -22.17
N ASP A 340 8.45 25.42 -21.27
CA ASP A 340 8.89 24.11 -20.78
C ASP A 340 7.80 23.43 -19.92
N LEU A 341 7.09 24.19 -19.08
CA LEU A 341 5.91 23.68 -18.34
C LEU A 341 4.77 23.29 -19.29
N ALA A 342 4.52 24.05 -20.35
CA ALA A 342 3.52 23.73 -21.36
C ALA A 342 3.83 22.41 -22.08
N LYS A 343 5.11 22.15 -22.40
CA LYS A 343 5.55 20.87 -22.96
C LYS A 343 5.32 19.70 -22.01
N ILE A 344 5.53 19.89 -20.70
CA ILE A 344 5.26 18.87 -19.67
C ILE A 344 3.76 18.52 -19.62
N ILE A 345 2.88 19.50 -19.83
CA ILE A 345 1.42 19.31 -19.94
C ILE A 345 1.04 18.62 -21.29
N GLY A 346 1.99 18.49 -22.22
CA GLY A 346 1.72 17.98 -23.57
C GLY A 346 1.11 19.02 -24.51
N ALA A 347 1.09 20.31 -24.13
CA ALA A 347 0.71 21.40 -25.01
C ALA A 347 1.89 21.76 -25.93
N VAL A 348 1.60 21.97 -27.21
CA VAL A 348 2.61 22.19 -28.26
C VAL A 348 2.39 23.57 -28.89
N PRO A 349 3.46 24.35 -29.18
CA PRO A 349 3.32 25.61 -29.90
C PRO A 349 2.74 25.40 -31.31
N THR A 350 1.97 26.38 -31.79
CA THR A 350 1.46 26.36 -33.18
C THR A 350 2.59 26.57 -34.20
N LYS A 351 2.36 26.16 -35.45
CA LYS A 351 3.31 26.37 -36.55
C LYS A 351 3.46 27.84 -36.94
N GLU A 352 2.38 28.61 -36.80
CA GLU A 352 2.30 30.02 -37.21
C GLU A 352 2.91 30.95 -36.16
N ASP A 353 2.62 30.72 -34.87
CA ASP A 353 3.19 31.48 -33.77
C ASP A 353 3.66 30.57 -32.63
N LYS A 354 4.96 30.61 -32.33
CA LYS A 354 5.59 29.86 -31.23
C LYS A 354 5.11 30.30 -29.85
N LYS A 355 4.44 31.46 -29.74
CA LYS A 355 3.88 31.99 -28.50
C LYS A 355 2.49 31.43 -28.18
N ILE A 356 1.79 30.92 -29.19
CA ILE A 356 0.47 30.30 -29.03
C ILE A 356 0.69 28.81 -28.82
N ILE A 357 0.23 28.29 -27.68
CA ILE A 357 0.24 26.86 -27.37
C ILE A 357 -1.14 26.25 -27.57
N VAL A 358 -1.16 25.00 -28.02
CA VAL A 358 -2.39 24.24 -28.22
C VAL A 358 -2.26 22.87 -27.59
N LEU A 359 -3.28 22.44 -26.86
CA LEU A 359 -3.42 21.06 -26.40
C LEU A 359 -4.21 20.29 -27.46
N LYS A 360 -3.64 19.20 -27.99
CA LYS A 360 -4.26 18.38 -29.03
C LYS A 360 -4.11 16.89 -28.71
N VAL A 361 -5.06 16.10 -29.17
CA VAL A 361 -5.03 14.63 -29.10
C VAL A 361 -4.62 14.07 -30.47
N PRO A 362 -3.76 13.03 -30.55
CA PRO A 362 -3.07 12.39 -29.43
C PRO A 362 -2.01 13.32 -28.82
N LEU A 363 -1.83 13.22 -27.50
CA LEU A 363 -0.78 13.95 -26.81
C LEU A 363 0.59 13.56 -27.39
N PRO A 364 1.56 14.47 -27.43
CA PRO A 364 2.90 14.11 -27.84
C PRO A 364 3.41 12.95 -26.97
N PRO A 365 4.08 11.94 -27.58
CA PRO A 365 4.72 10.88 -26.81
C PRO A 365 5.73 11.51 -25.83
N PRO A 366 5.99 10.86 -24.69
CA PRO A 366 7.05 11.35 -23.80
C PRO A 366 8.35 11.44 -24.60
N SER A 367 9.14 12.49 -24.39
CA SER A 367 10.34 12.69 -25.20
C SER A 367 11.44 11.73 -24.73
N LYS A 368 11.85 10.86 -25.65
CA LYS A 368 13.12 10.14 -25.58
C LYS A 368 14.27 11.15 -25.50
N LEU A 369 15.28 10.88 -24.68
CA LEU A 369 16.42 11.78 -24.52
C LEU A 369 17.12 12.01 -25.87
N THR A 370 17.33 13.28 -26.23
CA THR A 370 18.12 13.65 -27.42
C THR A 370 19.60 13.30 -27.22
N PRO A 371 20.42 13.23 -28.29
CA PRO A 371 21.86 13.00 -28.16
C PRO A 371 22.54 13.99 -27.20
N GLU A 372 22.18 15.27 -27.27
CA GLU A 372 22.73 16.32 -26.41
C GLU A 372 22.30 16.14 -24.95
N GLU A 373 21.02 15.81 -24.72
CA GLU A 373 20.50 15.53 -23.37
C GLU A 373 21.14 14.27 -22.77
N ARG A 374 21.43 13.24 -23.59
CA ARG A 374 22.14 12.04 -23.14
C ARG A 374 23.54 12.38 -22.69
N GLU A 375 24.27 13.18 -23.47
CA GLU A 375 25.63 13.58 -23.12
C GLU A 375 25.65 14.36 -21.79
N GLN A 376 24.71 15.28 -21.59
CA GLN A 376 24.63 16.09 -20.36
C GLN A 376 24.13 15.30 -19.15
N ASN A 377 23.10 14.47 -19.32
CA ASN A 377 22.40 13.83 -18.21
C ASN A 377 22.96 12.46 -17.83
N LEU A 378 23.55 11.71 -18.79
CA LEU A 378 24.13 10.40 -18.50
C LEU A 378 25.58 10.50 -18.04
N SER A 379 26.33 11.53 -18.43
CA SER A 379 27.75 11.66 -18.04
C SER A 379 27.99 11.57 -16.53
N PRO A 380 27.16 12.15 -15.63
CA PRO A 380 27.32 11.97 -14.19
C PRO A 380 26.98 10.55 -13.71
N LEU A 381 26.07 9.84 -14.38
CA LEU A 381 25.71 8.47 -14.02
C LEU A 381 26.76 7.46 -14.50
N LEU A 382 27.35 7.70 -15.67
CA LEU A 382 28.42 6.87 -16.20
C LEU A 382 29.66 6.94 -15.31
N SER A 383 29.97 8.11 -14.73
CA SER A 383 31.09 8.25 -13.80
C SER A 383 30.86 7.56 -12.45
N THR A 384 29.61 7.33 -12.05
CA THR A 384 29.26 6.58 -10.84
C THR A 384 29.09 5.07 -11.10
N GLY A 385 29.38 4.58 -12.30
CA GLY A 385 29.38 3.15 -12.63
C GLY A 385 28.11 2.63 -13.30
N TRP A 386 27.20 3.51 -13.74
CA TRP A 386 26.16 3.11 -14.70
C TRP A 386 26.79 2.86 -16.06
N THR A 387 26.17 1.97 -16.84
CA THR A 387 26.60 1.62 -18.20
C THR A 387 25.41 1.63 -19.14
N VAL A 388 25.62 2.02 -20.40
CA VAL A 388 24.60 1.89 -21.44
C VAL A 388 24.63 0.47 -21.98
N GLN A 389 23.48 -0.20 -22.07
CA GLN A 389 23.41 -1.54 -22.63
C GLN A 389 23.62 -1.51 -24.15
N ALA A 390 24.43 -2.44 -24.69
CA ALA A 390 24.74 -2.48 -26.12
C ALA A 390 23.54 -2.87 -26.99
N ASN A 391 22.65 -3.73 -26.47
CA ASN A 391 21.57 -4.36 -27.24
C ASN A 391 20.20 -3.74 -26.97
N ARG A 392 20.11 -2.77 -26.05
CA ARG A 392 18.86 -2.14 -25.62
C ARG A 392 19.15 -0.71 -25.20
N ASP A 393 18.25 0.21 -25.54
CA ASP A 393 18.35 1.60 -25.10
C ASP A 393 17.92 1.74 -23.63
N ALA A 394 18.83 1.30 -22.76
CA ALA A 394 18.67 1.19 -21.32
C ALA A 394 20.01 1.45 -20.62
N ILE A 395 19.95 1.85 -19.35
CA ILE A 395 21.12 1.94 -18.48
C ILE A 395 21.09 0.85 -17.43
N TYR A 396 22.27 0.36 -17.05
CA TYR A 396 22.48 -0.77 -16.15
C TYR A 396 23.53 -0.46 -15.08
N LYS A 397 23.30 -0.92 -13.85
CA LYS A 397 24.29 -0.93 -12.78
C LYS A 397 24.09 -2.10 -11.81
N GLU A 398 25.20 -2.69 -11.37
CA GLU A 398 25.23 -3.68 -10.27
C GLU A 398 25.62 -2.97 -8.97
N PHE A 399 24.83 -3.19 -7.92
CA PHE A 399 25.10 -2.72 -6.56
C PHE A 399 25.44 -3.90 -5.67
N VAL A 400 26.50 -3.78 -4.86
CA VAL A 400 26.95 -4.81 -3.92
C VAL A 400 26.96 -4.22 -2.51
N PHE A 401 26.24 -4.87 -1.59
CA PHE A 401 26.07 -4.46 -0.20
C PHE A 401 26.81 -5.43 0.75
N LYS A 402 26.86 -5.17 2.05
CA LYS A 402 27.55 -6.07 2.99
C LYS A 402 26.77 -7.36 3.25
N ASN A 403 25.45 -7.28 3.22
CA ASN A 403 24.55 -8.39 3.51
C ASN A 403 23.18 -8.19 2.83
N PHE A 404 22.32 -9.21 2.92
CA PHE A 404 20.97 -9.18 2.34
C PHE A 404 20.08 -8.08 2.94
N ASN A 405 20.21 -7.78 4.23
CA ASN A 405 19.38 -6.77 4.89
C ASN A 405 19.66 -5.36 4.34
N GLU A 406 20.93 -5.00 4.14
CA GLU A 406 21.30 -3.74 3.49
C GLU A 406 20.80 -3.66 2.04
N ALA A 407 20.94 -4.75 1.27
CA ALA A 407 20.45 -4.83 -0.09
C ALA A 407 18.92 -4.64 -0.17
N PHE A 408 18.18 -5.33 0.70
CA PHE A 408 16.72 -5.25 0.76
C PHE A 408 16.22 -3.89 1.28
N GLY A 409 16.93 -3.28 2.24
CA GLY A 409 16.64 -1.92 2.71
C GLY A 409 16.84 -0.87 1.60
N PHE A 410 17.92 -0.99 0.83
CA PHE A 410 18.11 -0.20 -0.39
C PHE A 410 16.96 -0.40 -1.38
N MET A 411 16.60 -1.65 -1.69
CA MET A 411 15.52 -1.98 -2.62
C MET A 411 14.18 -1.37 -2.18
N THR A 412 13.86 -1.43 -0.90
CA THR A 412 12.62 -0.86 -0.34
C THR A 412 12.53 0.65 -0.58
N ARG A 413 13.62 1.40 -0.37
CA ARG A 413 13.65 2.85 -0.65
C ARG A 413 13.48 3.16 -2.13
N VAL A 414 14.11 2.36 -2.99
CA VAL A 414 13.95 2.49 -4.45
C VAL A 414 12.51 2.20 -4.87
N ALA A 415 11.86 1.18 -4.31
CA ALA A 415 10.46 0.85 -4.60
C ALA A 415 9.50 1.99 -4.25
N LEU A 416 9.68 2.62 -3.08
CA LEU A 416 8.86 3.77 -2.67
C LEU A 416 9.01 4.96 -3.63
N GLN A 417 10.23 5.24 -4.09
CA GLN A 417 10.47 6.32 -5.04
C GLN A 417 9.95 5.97 -6.45
N ALA A 418 10.12 4.73 -6.88
CA ALA A 418 9.61 4.23 -8.16
C ALA A 418 8.09 4.35 -8.24
N GLU A 419 7.39 3.92 -7.18
CA GLU A 419 5.93 4.05 -7.07
C GLU A 419 5.50 5.52 -7.08
N LYS A 420 6.19 6.37 -6.29
CA LYS A 420 5.94 7.81 -6.31
C LYS A 420 6.15 8.39 -7.70
N MET A 421 7.08 7.90 -8.50
CA MET A 421 7.39 8.41 -9.84
C MET A 421 6.50 7.82 -10.94
N ASP A 422 5.70 6.80 -10.64
CA ASP A 422 5.04 5.95 -11.63
C ASP A 422 6.04 5.50 -12.72
N HIS A 423 7.20 5.03 -12.26
CA HIS A 423 8.30 4.58 -13.10
C HIS A 423 9.13 3.52 -12.38
N HIS A 424 9.00 2.26 -12.82
CA HIS A 424 9.55 1.11 -12.12
C HIS A 424 10.84 0.60 -12.76
N PRO A 425 11.87 0.23 -11.97
CA PRO A 425 13.06 -0.41 -12.50
C PRO A 425 12.80 -1.88 -12.84
N GLU A 426 13.58 -2.39 -13.79
CA GLU A 426 13.81 -3.83 -13.90
C GLU A 426 14.98 -4.18 -12.98
N TRP A 427 14.77 -5.06 -12.01
CA TRP A 427 15.85 -5.46 -11.11
C TRP A 427 15.93 -6.97 -10.89
N PHE A 428 17.09 -7.43 -10.47
CA PHE A 428 17.36 -8.81 -10.09
C PHE A 428 18.26 -8.81 -8.86
N ASN A 429 17.85 -9.49 -7.79
CA ASN A 429 18.58 -9.52 -6.53
C ASN A 429 19.00 -10.96 -6.18
N VAL A 430 20.28 -11.10 -5.79
CA VAL A 430 20.83 -12.35 -5.25
C VAL A 430 21.65 -11.98 -4.01
N TYR A 431 21.14 -12.34 -2.84
CA TYR A 431 21.77 -12.06 -1.55
C TYR A 431 22.12 -10.55 -1.42
N ASN A 432 23.40 -10.22 -1.34
CA ASN A 432 23.88 -8.86 -1.18
C ASN A 432 24.06 -8.08 -2.50
N LYS A 433 23.68 -8.66 -3.65
CA LYS A 433 23.82 -8.03 -4.97
C LYS A 433 22.49 -7.65 -5.56
N VAL A 434 22.37 -6.43 -6.08
CA VAL A 434 21.16 -5.93 -6.77
C VAL A 434 21.56 -5.37 -8.13
N ASN A 435 21.05 -5.99 -9.18
CA ASN A 435 21.23 -5.55 -10.55
C ASN A 435 20.03 -4.70 -10.93
N VAL A 436 20.27 -3.49 -11.44
CA VAL A 436 19.22 -2.54 -11.82
C VAL A 436 19.37 -2.16 -13.29
N THR A 437 18.29 -2.27 -14.04
CA THR A 437 18.15 -1.80 -15.42
C THR A 437 17.02 -0.77 -15.50
N LEU A 438 17.26 0.35 -16.18
CA LEU A 438 16.28 1.43 -16.38
C LEU A 438 16.08 1.71 -17.87
N SER A 439 14.82 1.72 -18.29
CA SER A 439 14.37 2.09 -19.62
C SER A 439 12.89 2.49 -19.56
N SER A 440 12.49 3.49 -20.32
CA SER A 440 11.09 3.90 -20.44
C SER A 440 10.44 3.17 -21.62
N HIS A 441 9.58 2.19 -21.30
CA HIS A 441 8.90 1.37 -22.32
C HIS A 441 7.99 2.17 -23.25
N ASP A 442 7.37 3.25 -22.74
CA ASP A 442 6.45 4.11 -23.48
C ASP A 442 7.13 5.03 -24.51
N VAL A 443 8.44 5.23 -24.42
CA VAL A 443 9.26 5.94 -25.44
C VAL A 443 10.21 5.00 -26.20
N ASN A 444 10.13 3.70 -25.92
CA ASN A 444 11.07 2.71 -26.43
C ASN A 444 12.53 3.15 -26.28
N GLY A 445 12.92 3.53 -25.05
CA GLY A 445 14.27 3.99 -24.77
C GLY A 445 14.42 4.80 -23.48
N LEU A 446 15.54 5.51 -23.38
CA LEU A 446 15.83 6.35 -22.21
C LEU A 446 15.05 7.66 -22.24
N SER A 447 14.41 7.98 -21.11
CA SER A 447 13.76 9.27 -20.85
C SER A 447 14.37 9.95 -19.62
N GLN A 448 13.93 11.19 -19.35
CA GLN A 448 14.34 11.91 -18.14
C GLN A 448 13.93 11.18 -16.84
N ARG A 449 12.90 10.32 -16.87
CA ARG A 449 12.49 9.52 -15.70
C ARG A 449 13.56 8.49 -15.32
N ASP A 450 14.19 7.86 -16.32
CA ASP A 450 15.27 6.90 -16.10
C ASP A 450 16.47 7.59 -15.43
N VAL A 451 16.88 8.76 -15.93
CA VAL A 451 17.98 9.54 -15.34
C VAL A 451 17.67 9.90 -13.88
N LYS A 452 16.48 10.44 -13.62
CA LYS A 452 16.09 10.85 -12.26
C LYS A 452 16.06 9.68 -11.29
N LEU A 453 15.49 8.55 -11.71
CA LEU A 453 15.44 7.36 -10.87
C LEU A 453 16.86 6.82 -10.64
N ALA A 454 17.72 6.78 -11.66
CA ALA A 454 19.13 6.38 -11.51
C ALA A 454 19.88 7.26 -10.50
N THR A 455 19.71 8.59 -10.57
CA THR A 455 20.31 9.53 -9.62
C THR A 455 19.82 9.30 -8.20
N PHE A 456 18.53 9.03 -8.01
CA PHE A 456 17.99 8.69 -6.69
C PHE A 456 18.56 7.36 -6.19
N ILE A 457 18.64 6.35 -7.05
CA ILE A 457 19.19 5.03 -6.73
C ILE A 457 20.65 5.16 -6.27
N ASP A 458 21.47 5.97 -6.92
CA ASP A 458 22.85 6.23 -6.47
C ASP A 458 22.88 6.86 -5.08
N LYS A 459 22.07 7.89 -4.83
CA LYS A 459 21.95 8.51 -3.49
C LYS A 459 21.51 7.49 -2.43
N ALA A 460 20.51 6.67 -2.77
CA ALA A 460 19.98 5.64 -1.90
C ALA A 460 21.04 4.57 -1.59
N ALA A 461 21.88 4.19 -2.55
CA ALA A 461 22.96 3.22 -2.34
C ALA A 461 24.00 3.75 -1.35
N THR A 462 24.45 5.00 -1.51
CA THR A 462 25.44 5.65 -0.62
C THR A 462 24.96 5.73 0.83
N SER A 463 23.66 5.99 1.05
CA SER A 463 23.08 6.06 2.40
C SER A 463 23.06 4.73 3.18
N THR A 464 23.21 3.59 2.50
CA THR A 464 23.21 2.23 3.10
C THR A 464 24.59 1.64 3.32
N GLY A 465 25.65 2.37 2.95
CA GLY A 465 27.03 1.90 3.06
C GLY A 465 27.74 1.88 1.72
N ASN A 466 28.48 2.95 1.47
CA ASN A 466 29.83 2.92 0.92
C ASN A 466 30.65 4.02 1.58
#